data_AF-A0A0M2UT82-F1
#
_entry.id   AF-A0A0M2UT82-F1
#
_cell.length_a   1.000
_cell.length_b   1.000
_cell.length_c   1.000
_cell.angle_alpha   90.00
_cell.angle_beta   90.00
_cell.angle_gamma   90.00
#
_symmetry.space_group_name_H-M   'P 1'
#
loop_
_entity.id
_entity.type
_entity.pdbx_description
1 polymer ?
#
loop_
_entity_poly.entity_id
_entity_poly.type
_entity_poly.pdbx_seq_one_letter_code
_entity_poly.pdbx_strand_id
1 'polypeptide(L)'
;MLLVGLIIPELIIEFANNFIIKCKAQVVYRNDGAAEDDKPQVKCGIAFLGMDMQDQSKLASLLHKAADRRSYVSHAMDLDALWKFFFKTGFIYPEKYAHIHANRVRFKELYKRLYMQNSSIARHFVYQDKGEVQGHLSMIRFYENAWLIHHHAASRSGCNKAGLNVLRQLGHYVNDFHSLYSTHLNYACCYFRPDNKFPQRVFGGVTEYINDKKGASIDPFAYVHYKKNLNCIGLPERWVLAETLPEDLLELEGFYECKSGGNMLDALDLKWDMIGNNDLSEEYHRLGFKRERRFFSLKRDGAFKAFIMVNISDIGLNMSDLTNCIHIIILDPEDLPDTILSSSVNMVSECYEQDKIPTLLYPISYAVDQSIPYDKTYNLWVLNLHYLDPYFRYLENLIHRNKQEDKVLSFPRVQHGNVEAR
;
A
#
# COMPACT_ATOMS: atom_id res chain seq x y z
N MET A 1 -12.33 -27.99 -27.62
CA MET A 1 -13.36 -27.00 -28.01
C MET A 1 -13.56 -26.05 -26.84
N LEU A 2 -13.46 -24.73 -27.03
CA LEU A 2 -13.60 -23.73 -25.96
C LEU A 2 -15.08 -23.32 -25.80
N LEU A 3 -15.85 -24.11 -25.05
CA LEU A 3 -17.27 -23.84 -24.80
C LEU A 3 -17.46 -22.64 -23.85
N VAL A 4 -18.50 -21.83 -24.07
CA VAL A 4 -18.86 -20.74 -23.15
C VAL A 4 -19.15 -21.32 -21.77
N GLY A 5 -18.62 -20.68 -20.73
CA GLY A 5 -18.71 -21.14 -19.34
C GLY A 5 -17.67 -22.18 -18.94
N LEU A 6 -16.90 -22.76 -19.88
CA LEU A 6 -15.86 -23.73 -19.58
C LEU A 6 -14.80 -23.12 -18.65
N ILE A 7 -14.63 -23.73 -17.48
CA ILE A 7 -13.52 -23.45 -16.56
C ILE A 7 -12.31 -24.27 -17.03
N ILE A 8 -11.19 -23.59 -17.23
CA ILE A 8 -9.90 -24.17 -17.55
C ILE A 8 -9.06 -24.09 -16.26
N PRO A 9 -8.86 -25.19 -15.53
CA PRO A 9 -8.15 -25.17 -14.25
C PRO A 9 -6.70 -24.69 -14.38
N GLU A 10 -6.03 -25.08 -15.47
CA GLU A 10 -4.67 -24.67 -15.80
C GLU A 10 -4.60 -24.29 -17.29
N LEU A 11 -4.73 -23.00 -17.57
CA LEU A 11 -4.43 -22.39 -18.86
C LEU A 11 -2.97 -21.95 -18.86
N ILE A 12 -2.22 -22.41 -19.86
CA ILE A 12 -0.82 -22.05 -20.10
C ILE A 12 -0.78 -21.04 -21.23
N ILE A 13 -0.23 -19.86 -20.97
CA ILE A 13 0.01 -18.82 -21.98
C ILE A 13 1.50 -18.70 -22.19
N GLU A 14 1.95 -18.98 -23.41
CA GLU A 14 3.35 -18.92 -23.80
C GLU A 14 3.61 -17.71 -24.69
N PHE A 15 4.53 -16.84 -24.27
CA PHE A 15 4.94 -15.68 -25.05
C PHE A 15 6.30 -15.93 -25.70
N ALA A 16 6.30 -16.34 -26.97
CA ALA A 16 7.46 -16.41 -27.87
C ALA A 16 8.79 -16.83 -27.19
N ASN A 17 8.75 -17.91 -26.41
CA ASN A 17 9.87 -18.50 -25.65
C ASN A 17 10.49 -17.62 -24.54
N ASN A 18 9.87 -16.51 -24.15
CA ASN A 18 10.41 -15.61 -23.12
C ASN A 18 10.01 -16.06 -21.71
N PHE A 19 8.74 -16.39 -21.51
CA PHE A 19 8.24 -16.97 -20.27
C PHE A 19 6.84 -17.58 -20.49
N ILE A 20 6.46 -18.40 -19.51
CA ILE A 20 5.15 -19.03 -19.40
C ILE A 20 4.37 -18.36 -18.26
N ILE A 21 3.07 -18.14 -18.48
CA ILE A 21 2.10 -17.78 -17.45
C ILE A 21 1.16 -18.95 -17.24
N LYS A 22 0.92 -19.31 -15.98
CA LYS A 22 -0.11 -20.26 -15.57
C LYS A 22 -1.26 -19.53 -14.91
N CYS A 23 -2.48 -19.86 -15.33
CA CYS A 23 -3.68 -19.25 -14.74
C CYS A 23 -4.87 -20.19 -14.76
N LYS A 24 -5.76 -20.01 -13.80
CA LYS A 24 -7.12 -20.53 -13.86
C LYS A 24 -7.96 -19.56 -14.68
N ALA A 25 -8.74 -20.06 -15.62
CA ALA A 25 -9.49 -19.20 -16.53
C ALA A 25 -10.90 -19.71 -16.81
N GLN A 26 -11.75 -18.85 -17.35
CA GLN A 26 -13.08 -19.19 -17.84
C GLN A 26 -13.31 -18.62 -19.23
N VAL A 27 -13.88 -19.42 -20.12
CA VAL A 27 -14.34 -18.94 -21.44
C VAL A 27 -15.62 -18.13 -21.26
N VAL A 28 -15.58 -16.84 -21.60
CA VAL A 28 -16.70 -15.89 -21.42
C VAL A 28 -17.58 -15.82 -22.66
N TYR A 29 -16.98 -15.81 -23.85
CA TYR A 29 -17.72 -15.84 -25.12
C TYR A 29 -16.91 -16.58 -26.17
N ARG A 30 -17.59 -17.03 -27.23
CA ARG A 30 -17.00 -17.62 -28.42
C ARG A 30 -17.78 -17.17 -29.65
N ASN A 31 -17.09 -16.50 -30.57
CA ASN A 31 -17.64 -16.11 -31.86
C ASN A 31 -16.92 -16.89 -32.96
N ASP A 32 -17.69 -17.58 -33.79
CA ASP A 32 -17.18 -18.14 -35.04
C ASP A 32 -16.97 -16.97 -36.00
N GLY A 33 -15.71 -16.68 -36.33
CA GLY A 33 -15.33 -15.61 -37.25
C GLY A 33 -15.61 -15.99 -38.69
N ALA A 34 -15.68 -14.99 -39.58
CA ALA A 34 -15.63 -15.22 -41.01
C ALA A 34 -14.28 -15.87 -41.37
N ALA A 35 -14.29 -16.84 -42.27
CA ALA A 35 -13.07 -17.45 -42.76
C ALA A 35 -12.26 -16.42 -43.56
N GLU A 36 -11.15 -15.93 -43.00
CA GLU A 36 -10.07 -15.39 -43.81
C GLU A 36 -9.22 -16.57 -44.29
N ASP A 37 -8.96 -16.63 -45.59
CA ASP A 37 -8.11 -17.65 -46.24
C ASP A 37 -8.51 -19.12 -45.97
N ASP A 38 -9.80 -19.47 -46.09
CA ASP A 38 -10.33 -20.84 -45.96
C ASP A 38 -10.05 -21.54 -44.61
N LYS A 39 -9.61 -20.80 -43.59
CA LYS A 39 -9.40 -21.33 -42.23
C LYS A 39 -10.50 -20.85 -41.30
N PRO A 40 -11.24 -21.76 -40.63
CA PRO A 40 -12.21 -21.36 -39.62
C PRO A 40 -11.48 -20.68 -38.47
N GLN A 41 -11.68 -19.38 -38.31
CA GLN A 41 -11.16 -18.61 -37.19
C GLN A 41 -12.22 -18.55 -36.08
N VAL A 42 -11.77 -18.74 -34.83
CA VAL A 42 -12.64 -18.64 -33.65
C VAL A 42 -12.07 -17.56 -32.75
N LYS A 43 -12.90 -16.59 -32.37
CA LYS A 43 -12.55 -15.56 -31.40
C LYS A 43 -13.19 -15.89 -30.06
N CYS A 44 -12.39 -16.11 -29.03
CA CYS A 44 -12.86 -16.37 -27.67
C CYS A 44 -12.52 -15.20 -26.74
N GLY A 45 -13.40 -14.93 -25.78
CA GLY A 45 -13.11 -14.13 -24.59
C GLY A 45 -12.74 -15.03 -23.44
N ILE A 46 -11.69 -14.69 -22.70
CA ILE A 46 -11.22 -15.46 -21.55
C ILE A 46 -11.12 -14.50 -20.35
N ALA A 47 -11.74 -14.88 -19.23
CA ALA A 47 -11.54 -14.23 -17.95
C ALA A 47 -10.52 -15.02 -17.12
N PHE A 48 -9.54 -14.34 -16.52
CA PHE A 48 -8.63 -14.95 -15.56
C PHE A 48 -9.31 -14.98 -14.18
N LEU A 49 -9.38 -16.17 -13.59
CA LEU A 49 -9.97 -16.43 -12.28
C LEU A 49 -8.91 -16.58 -11.18
N GLY A 50 -7.67 -16.85 -11.56
CA GLY A 50 -6.55 -16.99 -10.63
C GLY A 50 -5.23 -17.01 -11.37
N MET A 51 -4.22 -16.34 -10.81
CA MET A 51 -2.87 -16.24 -11.37
C MET A 51 -1.93 -15.93 -10.21
N ASP A 52 -0.80 -16.62 -10.10
CA ASP A 52 0.15 -16.30 -9.03
C ASP A 52 0.75 -14.89 -9.23
N MET A 53 1.22 -14.30 -8.14
CA MET A 53 1.69 -12.92 -8.14
C MET A 53 2.92 -12.69 -9.03
N GLN A 54 3.76 -13.71 -9.22
CA GLN A 54 4.94 -13.57 -10.08
C GLN A 54 4.52 -13.52 -11.55
N ASP A 55 3.56 -14.34 -11.95
CA ASP A 55 2.99 -14.34 -13.29
C ASP A 55 2.16 -13.10 -13.57
N GLN A 56 1.42 -12.58 -12.59
CA GLN A 56 0.77 -11.27 -12.68
C GLN A 56 1.77 -10.16 -13.02
N SER A 57 2.93 -10.14 -12.34
CA SER A 57 3.99 -9.16 -12.57
C SER A 57 4.58 -9.27 -13.99
N LYS A 58 4.81 -10.49 -14.50
CA LYS A 58 5.27 -10.73 -15.87
C LYS A 58 4.25 -10.22 -16.89
N LEU A 59 2.97 -10.53 -16.68
CA LEU A 59 1.89 -10.08 -17.56
C LEU A 59 1.76 -8.54 -17.54
N ALA A 60 1.75 -7.94 -16.35
CA ALA A 60 1.69 -6.50 -16.17
C ALA A 60 2.84 -5.80 -16.91
N SER A 61 4.06 -6.32 -16.78
CA SER A 61 5.24 -5.79 -17.47
C SER A 61 5.03 -5.73 -19.00
N LEU A 62 4.49 -6.79 -19.60
CA LEU A 62 4.16 -6.82 -21.03
C LEU A 62 3.03 -5.85 -21.41
N LEU A 63 1.90 -5.90 -20.69
CA LEU A 63 0.72 -5.09 -21.01
C LEU A 63 1.03 -3.60 -20.94
N HIS A 64 1.74 -3.18 -19.89
CA HIS A 64 2.13 -1.78 -19.72
C HIS A 64 3.14 -1.32 -20.77
N LYS A 65 4.09 -2.18 -21.13
CA LYS A 65 5.09 -1.88 -22.16
C LYS A 65 4.46 -1.78 -23.55
N ALA A 66 3.47 -2.62 -23.83
CA ALA A 66 2.70 -2.58 -25.07
C ALA A 66 1.83 -1.31 -25.17
N ALA A 67 1.23 -0.88 -24.06
CA ALA A 67 0.42 0.34 -24.00
C ALA A 67 1.26 1.63 -24.10
N ASP A 68 2.42 1.68 -23.44
CA ASP A 68 3.38 2.79 -23.56
C ASP A 68 4.81 2.25 -23.40
N ARG A 69 5.63 2.42 -24.44
CA ARG A 69 7.03 1.97 -24.45
C ARG A 69 7.88 2.61 -23.35
N ARG A 70 7.42 3.69 -22.73
CA ARG A 70 8.08 4.37 -21.60
C ARG A 70 7.68 3.84 -20.22
N SER A 71 6.69 2.95 -20.17
CA SER A 71 6.20 2.34 -18.94
C SER A 71 6.89 1.03 -18.63
N TYR A 72 7.25 0.85 -17.36
CA TYR A 72 7.92 -0.33 -16.84
C TYR A 72 7.28 -0.71 -15.51
N VAL A 73 6.88 -1.97 -15.35
CA VAL A 73 6.31 -2.50 -14.11
C VAL A 73 7.15 -3.68 -13.65
N SER A 74 7.61 -3.63 -12.39
CA SER A 74 8.37 -4.68 -11.72
C SER A 74 9.55 -5.24 -12.54
N HIS A 75 10.13 -4.38 -13.38
CA HIS A 75 11.27 -4.74 -14.23
C HIS A 75 12.57 -4.57 -13.44
N ALA A 76 13.57 -5.41 -13.71
CA ALA A 76 14.90 -5.21 -13.14
C ALA A 76 15.43 -3.83 -13.53
N MET A 77 15.95 -3.07 -12.55
CA MET A 77 16.38 -1.70 -12.77
C MET A 77 17.84 -1.49 -12.42
N ASP A 78 18.45 -0.51 -13.09
CA ASP A 78 19.68 0.11 -12.64
C ASP A 78 19.41 0.89 -11.35
N LEU A 79 19.90 0.36 -10.24
CA LEU A 79 19.74 0.97 -8.91
C LEU A 79 20.48 2.29 -8.80
N ASP A 80 21.61 2.48 -9.49
CA ASP A 80 22.35 3.74 -9.44
C ASP A 80 21.56 4.85 -10.14
N ALA A 81 20.89 4.53 -11.25
CA ALA A 81 19.94 5.44 -11.90
C ALA A 81 18.75 5.78 -10.99
N LEU A 82 18.20 4.80 -10.27
CA LEU A 82 17.11 5.00 -9.30
C LEU A 82 17.53 5.92 -8.14
N TRP A 83 18.70 5.67 -7.53
CA TRP A 83 19.21 6.52 -6.46
C TRP A 83 19.44 7.95 -6.94
N LYS A 84 20.10 8.12 -8.09
CA LYS A 84 20.32 9.43 -8.72
C LYS A 84 19.00 10.17 -8.95
N PHE A 85 17.96 9.46 -9.39
CA PHE A 85 16.62 10.01 -9.55
C PHE A 85 16.01 10.49 -8.23
N PHE A 86 16.07 9.70 -7.16
CA PHE A 86 15.55 10.11 -5.85
C PHE A 86 16.25 11.35 -5.27
N PHE A 87 17.56 11.49 -5.50
CA PHE A 87 18.29 12.71 -5.14
C PHE A 87 17.87 13.90 -6.02
N LYS A 88 17.84 13.72 -7.35
CA LYS A 88 17.50 14.79 -8.31
C LYS A 88 16.08 15.34 -8.10
N THR A 89 15.14 14.51 -7.67
CA THR A 89 13.75 14.91 -7.42
C THR A 89 13.52 15.55 -6.05
N GLY A 90 14.52 15.54 -5.17
CA GLY A 90 14.38 15.97 -3.77
C GLY A 90 13.57 14.99 -2.92
N PHE A 91 13.32 13.78 -3.40
CA PHE A 91 12.66 12.73 -2.61
C PHE A 91 13.52 12.33 -1.40
N ILE A 92 14.84 12.33 -1.58
CA ILE A 92 15.83 12.23 -0.50
C ILE A 92 16.34 13.64 -0.17
N TYR A 93 15.74 14.24 0.85
CA TYR A 93 16.13 15.52 1.44
C TYR A 93 17.20 15.32 2.55
N PRO A 94 17.91 16.37 3.02
CA PRO A 94 19.07 16.23 3.91
C PRO A 94 18.84 15.37 5.16
N GLU A 95 17.73 15.54 5.87
CA GLU A 95 17.43 14.75 7.06
C GLU A 95 17.18 13.27 6.73
N LYS A 96 16.49 12.98 5.61
CA LYS A 96 16.31 11.61 5.13
C LYS A 96 17.64 11.00 4.69
N TYR A 97 18.52 11.78 4.05
CA TYR A 97 19.85 11.33 3.67
C TYR A 97 20.69 10.95 4.89
N ALA A 98 20.68 11.76 5.96
CA ALA A 98 21.42 11.45 7.18
C ALA A 98 21.02 10.09 7.76
N HIS A 99 19.72 9.78 7.78
CA HIS A 99 19.20 8.49 8.21
C HIS A 99 19.65 7.34 7.29
N ILE A 100 19.49 7.50 5.96
CA ILE A 100 19.88 6.48 4.97
C ILE A 100 21.39 6.24 5.02
N HIS A 101 22.19 7.29 5.14
CA HIS A 101 23.66 7.22 5.12
C HIS A 101 24.19 6.40 6.30
N ALA A 102 23.61 6.57 7.49
CA ALA A 102 23.97 5.79 8.68
C ALA A 102 23.79 4.27 8.47
N ASN A 103 22.85 3.86 7.60
CA ASN A 103 22.52 2.47 7.31
C ASN A 103 22.78 2.07 5.85
N ARG A 104 23.66 2.79 5.13
CA ARG A 104 23.76 2.74 3.65
C ARG A 104 23.93 1.34 3.06
N VAL A 105 24.67 0.46 3.75
CA VAL A 105 24.93 -0.92 3.29
C VAL A 105 23.64 -1.73 3.31
N ARG A 106 22.91 -1.69 4.44
CA ARG A 106 21.61 -2.35 4.61
C ARG A 106 20.60 -1.86 3.58
N PHE A 107 20.54 -0.55 3.32
CA PHE A 107 19.66 0.02 2.29
C PHE A 107 20.00 -0.50 0.88
N LYS A 108 21.27 -0.50 0.47
CA LYS A 108 21.65 -0.98 -0.86
C LYS A 108 21.27 -2.45 -1.06
N GLU A 109 21.51 -3.28 -0.06
CA GLU A 109 21.19 -4.71 -0.11
C GLU A 109 19.68 -4.97 -0.11
N LEU A 110 18.93 -4.24 0.70
CA LEU A 110 17.46 -4.29 0.71
C LEU A 110 16.88 -3.96 -0.67
N TYR A 111 17.30 -2.85 -1.29
CA TYR A 111 16.78 -2.41 -2.57
C TYR A 111 17.21 -3.32 -3.72
N LYS A 112 18.39 -3.93 -3.63
CA LYS A 112 18.80 -4.98 -4.55
C LYS A 112 17.82 -6.14 -4.56
N ARG A 113 17.39 -6.62 -3.37
CA ARG A 113 16.40 -7.70 -3.26
C ARG A 113 15.01 -7.25 -3.75
N LEU A 114 14.55 -6.07 -3.36
CA LEU A 114 13.22 -5.56 -3.72
C LEU A 114 13.05 -5.30 -5.23
N TYR A 115 14.08 -4.77 -5.91
CA TYR A 115 13.95 -4.27 -7.28
C TYR A 115 14.60 -5.15 -8.36
N MET A 116 15.47 -6.10 -7.99
CA MET A 116 16.08 -7.02 -8.97
C MET A 116 15.42 -8.40 -8.99
N GLN A 117 14.56 -8.72 -8.02
CA GLN A 117 13.85 -9.99 -7.97
C GLN A 117 12.35 -9.77 -8.15
N ASN A 118 11.69 -10.67 -8.87
CA ASN A 118 10.23 -10.67 -8.97
C ASN A 118 9.64 -11.13 -7.63
N SER A 119 9.22 -10.17 -6.81
CA SER A 119 8.77 -10.40 -5.44
C SER A 119 7.24 -10.48 -5.39
N SER A 120 6.67 -11.39 -4.61
CA SER A 120 5.22 -11.39 -4.36
C SER A 120 4.79 -10.21 -3.48
N ILE A 121 5.67 -9.67 -2.65
CA ILE A 121 5.31 -8.62 -1.69
C ILE A 121 5.47 -7.19 -2.21
N ALA A 122 6.09 -6.95 -3.38
CA ALA A 122 6.42 -5.61 -3.85
C ALA A 122 6.15 -5.40 -5.35
N ARG A 123 5.71 -4.19 -5.71
CA ARG A 123 5.60 -3.72 -7.10
C ARG A 123 6.20 -2.33 -7.23
N HIS A 124 6.82 -2.06 -8.38
CA HIS A 124 7.33 -0.75 -8.72
C HIS A 124 6.95 -0.37 -10.15
N PHE A 125 6.71 0.91 -10.33
CA PHE A 125 6.19 1.53 -11.54
C PHE A 125 7.13 2.64 -11.94
N VAL A 126 7.71 2.52 -13.12
CA VAL A 126 8.72 3.45 -13.61
C VAL A 126 8.31 3.98 -14.97
N TYR A 127 8.45 5.29 -15.08
CA TYR A 127 8.28 6.02 -16.33
C TYR A 127 9.64 6.54 -16.77
N GLN A 128 10.14 6.05 -17.90
CA GLN A 128 11.44 6.42 -18.45
C GLN A 128 11.28 7.22 -19.74
N ASP A 129 12.11 8.23 -19.94
CA ASP A 129 12.23 8.93 -21.23
C ASP A 129 13.71 8.99 -21.61
N LYS A 130 14.02 8.56 -22.85
CA LYS A 130 15.40 8.46 -23.38
C LYS A 130 16.39 7.75 -22.43
N GLY A 131 15.91 6.71 -21.75
CA GLY A 131 16.71 5.93 -20.78
C GLY A 131 16.86 6.57 -19.40
N GLU A 132 16.36 7.78 -19.18
CA GLU A 132 16.35 8.41 -17.86
C GLU A 132 15.03 8.16 -17.13
N VAL A 133 15.11 7.87 -15.83
CA VAL A 133 13.92 7.80 -14.95
C VAL A 133 13.32 9.20 -14.81
N GLN A 134 12.05 9.33 -15.20
CA GLN A 134 11.28 10.57 -15.09
C GLN A 134 10.23 10.48 -13.97
N GLY A 135 9.71 9.29 -13.68
CA GLY A 135 8.72 9.05 -12.64
C GLY A 135 8.91 7.69 -12.00
N HIS A 136 8.61 7.61 -10.71
CA HIS A 136 8.67 6.39 -9.92
C HIS A 136 7.51 6.35 -8.92
N LEU A 137 6.94 5.17 -8.71
CA LEU A 137 6.02 4.85 -7.63
C LEU A 137 6.20 3.39 -7.25
N SER A 138 6.08 3.05 -5.97
CA SER A 138 6.09 1.65 -5.52
C SER A 138 4.92 1.36 -4.61
N MET A 139 4.61 0.09 -4.45
CA MET A 139 3.68 -0.39 -3.46
C MET A 139 4.19 -1.70 -2.86
N ILE A 140 3.87 -1.92 -1.59
CA ILE A 140 4.29 -3.10 -0.86
C ILE A 140 3.09 -3.69 -0.10
N ARG A 141 2.91 -5.01 -0.18
CA ARG A 141 1.93 -5.74 0.63
C ARG A 141 2.49 -5.83 2.05
N PHE A 142 2.08 -4.90 2.91
CA PHE A 142 2.49 -4.87 4.32
C PHE A 142 1.40 -5.39 5.26
N TYR A 143 0.17 -5.52 4.75
CA TYR A 143 -1.00 -6.07 5.44
C TYR A 143 -1.61 -7.16 4.56
N GLU A 144 -2.37 -8.07 5.15
CA GLU A 144 -2.80 -9.30 4.47
C GLU A 144 -3.58 -9.04 3.21
N ASN A 145 -4.49 -8.06 3.23
CA ASN A 145 -5.31 -7.69 2.08
C ASN A 145 -5.18 -6.21 1.68
N ALA A 146 -4.12 -5.53 2.13
CA ALA A 146 -3.85 -4.15 1.78
C ALA A 146 -2.42 -3.91 1.32
N TRP A 147 -2.30 -3.10 0.27
CA TRP A 147 -1.02 -2.66 -0.25
C TRP A 147 -0.75 -1.19 0.06
N LEU A 148 0.39 -0.96 0.70
CA LEU A 148 0.88 0.37 1.02
C LEU A 148 1.60 0.96 -0.19
N ILE A 149 1.06 2.02 -0.76
CA ILE A 149 1.67 2.82 -1.82
C ILE A 149 2.69 3.78 -1.20
N HIS A 150 3.89 3.81 -1.78
CA HIS A 150 4.99 4.65 -1.33
C HIS A 150 5.91 5.09 -2.48
N HIS A 151 6.92 5.91 -2.16
CA HIS A 151 7.98 6.36 -3.07
C HIS A 151 7.47 7.02 -4.37
N HIS A 152 6.35 7.74 -4.29
CA HIS A 152 5.86 8.51 -5.42
C HIS A 152 6.74 9.75 -5.63
N ALA A 153 7.50 9.74 -6.73
CA ALA A 153 8.44 10.79 -7.09
C ALA A 153 8.41 11.05 -8.60
N ALA A 154 8.64 12.30 -8.99
CA ALA A 154 8.63 12.72 -10.39
C ALA A 154 9.63 13.85 -10.65
N SER A 155 10.27 13.80 -11.82
CA SER A 155 11.15 14.84 -12.33
C SER A 155 10.38 16.11 -12.65
N ARG A 156 10.83 17.25 -12.12
CA ARG A 156 10.22 18.57 -12.40
C ARG A 156 10.63 19.17 -13.74
N SER A 157 11.71 18.66 -14.35
CA SER A 157 12.38 19.30 -15.49
C SER A 157 12.31 18.52 -16.81
N GLY A 158 11.81 17.28 -16.81
CA GLY A 158 11.80 16.42 -18.01
C GLY A 158 10.40 16.20 -18.60
N CYS A 159 9.45 15.74 -17.80
CA CYS A 159 8.07 15.50 -18.23
C CYS A 159 7.09 15.95 -17.15
N ASN A 160 6.35 17.04 -17.42
CA ASN A 160 5.38 17.64 -16.48
C ASN A 160 4.29 16.66 -15.98
N LYS A 161 4.19 15.46 -16.56
CA LYS A 161 3.19 14.44 -16.23
C LYS A 161 3.77 13.12 -15.73
N ALA A 162 5.08 13.02 -15.49
CA ALA A 162 5.68 11.75 -15.07
C ALA A 162 5.05 11.18 -13.79
N GLY A 163 4.73 12.04 -12.82
CA GLY A 163 4.02 11.63 -11.60
C GLY A 163 2.62 11.08 -11.85
N LEU A 164 1.87 11.67 -12.80
CA LEU A 164 0.56 11.16 -13.21
C LEU A 164 0.68 9.87 -14.03
N ASN A 165 1.73 9.72 -14.83
CA ASN A 165 1.97 8.50 -15.61
C ASN A 165 2.19 7.29 -14.71
N VAL A 166 3.03 7.40 -13.68
CA VAL A 166 3.23 6.29 -12.73
C VAL A 166 1.99 6.03 -11.86
N LEU A 167 1.20 7.06 -11.53
CA LEU A 167 -0.09 6.88 -10.86
C LEU A 167 -1.09 6.15 -11.77
N ARG A 168 -1.08 6.41 -13.07
CA ARG A 168 -1.87 5.69 -14.06
C ARG A 168 -1.41 4.25 -14.21
N GLN A 169 -0.10 3.99 -14.22
CA GLN A 169 0.43 2.63 -14.20
C GLN A 169 -0.04 1.87 -12.94
N LEU A 170 0.02 2.48 -11.76
CA LEU A 170 -0.58 1.89 -10.56
C LEU A 170 -2.07 1.57 -10.78
N GLY A 171 -2.83 2.53 -11.32
CA GLY A 171 -4.26 2.36 -11.60
C GLY A 171 -4.56 1.17 -12.51
N HIS A 172 -3.83 1.01 -13.62
CA HIS A 172 -3.98 -0.15 -14.52
C HIS A 172 -3.66 -1.46 -13.80
N TYR A 173 -2.54 -1.54 -13.07
CA TYR A 173 -2.20 -2.75 -12.33
C TYR A 173 -3.28 -3.13 -11.33
N VAL A 174 -3.77 -2.16 -10.55
CA VAL A 174 -4.84 -2.38 -9.58
C VAL A 174 -6.11 -2.87 -10.28
N ASN A 175 -6.54 -2.19 -11.35
CA ASN A 175 -7.70 -2.57 -12.13
C ASN A 175 -7.60 -4.01 -12.67
N ASP A 176 -6.44 -4.37 -13.20
CA ASP A 176 -6.25 -5.63 -13.91
C ASP A 176 -6.18 -6.84 -12.95
N PHE A 177 -5.75 -6.64 -11.69
CA PHE A 177 -5.45 -7.76 -10.78
C PHE A 177 -6.19 -7.74 -9.44
N HIS A 178 -6.87 -6.66 -9.02
CA HIS A 178 -7.50 -6.59 -7.70
C HIS A 178 -8.55 -7.69 -7.43
N SER A 179 -9.26 -8.14 -8.46
CA SER A 179 -10.29 -9.18 -8.35
C SER A 179 -9.73 -10.59 -8.20
N LEU A 180 -8.43 -10.79 -8.44
CA LEU A 180 -7.78 -12.07 -8.23
C LEU A 180 -7.46 -12.23 -6.74
N TYR A 181 -7.96 -13.30 -6.14
CA TYR A 181 -7.74 -13.62 -4.73
C TYR A 181 -6.25 -13.60 -4.33
N SER A 182 -5.38 -14.13 -5.20
CA SER A 182 -3.93 -14.19 -4.99
C SER A 182 -3.24 -12.82 -4.95
N THR A 183 -3.90 -11.73 -5.38
CA THR A 183 -3.31 -10.39 -5.37
C THR A 183 -3.38 -9.76 -3.99
N HIS A 184 -4.28 -10.22 -3.11
CA HIS A 184 -4.39 -9.70 -1.74
C HIS A 184 -4.59 -8.17 -1.70
N LEU A 185 -5.48 -7.66 -2.55
CA LEU A 185 -5.58 -6.23 -2.86
C LEU A 185 -7.03 -5.76 -2.69
N ASN A 186 -7.62 -6.01 -1.52
CA ASN A 186 -8.95 -5.47 -1.19
C ASN A 186 -8.86 -3.97 -0.88
N TYR A 187 -7.71 -3.53 -0.35
CA TYR A 187 -7.45 -2.14 -0.01
C TYR A 187 -6.14 -1.64 -0.62
N ALA A 188 -6.13 -0.38 -1.03
CA ALA A 188 -4.92 0.36 -1.31
C ALA A 188 -4.80 1.49 -0.29
N CYS A 189 -3.62 1.64 0.33
CA CYS A 189 -3.41 2.66 1.34
C CYS A 189 -2.13 3.44 1.12
N CYS A 190 -2.03 4.65 1.66
CA CYS A 190 -0.78 5.40 1.69
C CYS A 190 -0.75 6.37 2.87
N TYR A 191 0.46 6.69 3.31
CA TYR A 191 0.69 7.79 4.23
C TYR A 191 1.13 9.02 3.45
N PHE A 192 0.45 10.14 3.67
CA PHE A 192 0.85 11.41 3.08
C PHE A 192 0.69 12.55 4.09
N ARG A 193 1.46 13.61 3.92
CA ARG A 193 1.31 14.80 4.76
C ARG A 193 0.24 15.72 4.16
N PRO A 194 -0.71 16.25 4.95
CA PRO A 194 -1.80 17.09 4.45
C PRO A 194 -1.31 18.40 3.81
N ASP A 195 -0.13 18.90 4.19
CA ASP A 195 0.48 20.10 3.61
C ASP A 195 1.10 19.85 2.21
N ASN A 196 1.26 18.59 1.81
CA ASN A 196 1.69 18.26 0.46
C ASN A 196 0.51 18.36 -0.52
N LYS A 197 0.52 19.43 -1.32
CA LYS A 197 -0.58 19.80 -2.24
C LYS A 197 -0.94 18.70 -3.24
N PHE A 198 0.02 17.92 -3.73
CA PHE A 198 -0.26 16.88 -4.73
C PHE A 198 -1.06 15.70 -4.15
N PRO A 199 -0.57 14.95 -3.13
CA PRO A 199 -1.32 13.85 -2.54
C PRO A 199 -2.60 14.32 -1.86
N GLN A 200 -2.63 15.53 -1.27
CA GLN A 200 -3.89 16.10 -0.76
C GLN A 200 -4.93 16.25 -1.88
N ARG A 201 -4.52 16.81 -3.03
CA ARG A 201 -5.41 16.95 -4.18
C ARG A 201 -5.84 15.61 -4.77
N VAL A 202 -4.97 14.60 -4.78
CA VAL A 202 -5.29 13.28 -5.33
C VAL A 202 -6.10 12.45 -4.35
N PHE A 203 -5.51 12.06 -3.22
CA PHE A 203 -6.11 11.12 -2.27
C PHE A 203 -7.20 11.78 -1.43
N GLY A 204 -6.96 13.00 -0.93
CA GLY A 204 -7.98 13.80 -0.24
C GLY A 204 -9.17 14.08 -1.15
N GLY A 205 -8.89 14.51 -2.38
CA GLY A 205 -9.92 14.75 -3.38
C GLY A 205 -10.73 13.51 -3.78
N VAL A 206 -10.11 12.32 -3.84
CA VAL A 206 -10.84 11.05 -4.01
C VAL A 206 -11.77 10.80 -2.84
N THR A 207 -11.29 10.94 -1.60
CA THR A 207 -12.10 10.73 -0.39
C THR A 207 -13.30 11.66 -0.37
N GLU A 208 -13.11 12.94 -0.68
CA GLU A 208 -14.18 13.93 -0.81
C GLU A 208 -15.16 13.59 -1.94
N TYR A 209 -14.67 13.10 -3.07
CA TYR A 209 -15.50 12.77 -4.23
C TYR A 209 -16.35 11.51 -4.02
N ILE A 210 -15.77 10.47 -3.40
CA ILE A 210 -16.50 9.24 -3.05
C ILE A 210 -17.56 9.54 -2.00
N ASN A 211 -17.25 10.42 -1.04
CA ASN A 211 -18.16 10.88 0.00
C ASN A 211 -18.84 9.73 0.79
N ASP A 212 -18.10 8.63 0.94
CA ASP A 212 -18.46 7.47 1.74
C ASP A 212 -17.19 6.97 2.41
N LYS A 213 -17.19 6.95 3.75
CA LYS A 213 -16.02 6.59 4.55
C LYS A 213 -15.62 5.12 4.39
N LYS A 214 -16.58 4.25 4.04
CA LYS A 214 -16.33 2.84 3.71
C LYS A 214 -15.81 2.67 2.28
N GLY A 215 -16.05 3.65 1.41
CA GLY A 215 -15.41 3.72 0.10
C GLY A 215 -13.98 4.22 0.15
N ALA A 216 -13.75 5.38 0.78
CA ALA A 216 -12.42 5.89 1.07
C ALA A 216 -12.40 6.71 2.35
N SER A 217 -11.36 6.56 3.16
CA SER A 217 -11.21 7.23 4.46
C SER A 217 -9.82 7.83 4.63
N ILE A 218 -9.75 8.84 5.51
CA ILE A 218 -8.51 9.48 5.94
C ILE A 218 -8.50 9.52 7.45
N ASP A 219 -7.50 8.89 8.05
CA ASP A 219 -7.27 8.88 9.49
C ASP A 219 -5.96 9.62 9.79
N PRO A 220 -6.01 10.79 10.46
CA PRO A 220 -4.84 11.62 10.68
C PRO A 220 -4.11 11.22 11.97
N PHE A 221 -2.80 10.98 11.86
CA PHE A 221 -1.90 10.62 12.96
C PHE A 221 -0.93 11.76 13.29
N ALA A 222 -0.69 11.98 14.58
CA ALA A 222 0.44 12.77 15.05
C ALA A 222 1.70 11.92 14.97
N TYR A 223 2.73 12.41 14.29
CA TYR A 223 4.00 11.69 14.12
C TYR A 223 5.06 12.20 15.08
N VAL A 224 5.54 11.31 15.93
CA VAL A 224 6.52 11.58 16.99
C VAL A 224 7.72 10.67 16.79
N HIS A 225 8.93 11.17 17.06
CA HIS A 225 10.09 10.30 17.27
C HIS A 225 10.23 10.01 18.76
N TYR A 226 9.69 8.88 19.21
CA TYR A 226 9.86 8.46 20.59
C TYR A 226 11.34 8.14 20.84
N LYS A 227 11.93 8.74 21.87
CA LYS A 227 13.29 8.45 22.31
C LYS A 227 13.24 7.52 23.51
N LYS A 228 13.89 6.36 23.40
CA LYS A 228 14.02 5.42 24.52
C LYS A 228 14.53 6.10 25.78
N ASN A 229 13.86 5.82 26.89
CA ASN A 229 14.24 6.30 28.21
C ASN A 229 14.74 5.12 29.06
N LEU A 230 16.05 5.04 29.25
CA LEU A 230 16.68 4.00 30.07
C LEU A 230 16.31 4.10 31.55
N ASN A 231 15.85 5.27 32.00
CA ASN A 231 15.41 5.53 33.37
C ASN A 231 13.87 5.52 33.49
N CYS A 232 13.18 4.90 32.54
CA CYS A 232 11.72 4.84 32.58
C CYS A 232 11.26 4.07 33.82
N ILE A 233 10.38 4.69 34.59
CA ILE A 233 9.70 4.03 35.70
C ILE A 233 8.62 3.14 35.09
N GLY A 234 8.50 1.91 35.60
CA GLY A 234 7.45 0.98 35.21
C GLY A 234 6.05 1.53 35.47
N LEU A 235 5.05 0.82 34.97
CA LEU A 235 3.66 1.21 35.15
C LEU A 235 3.24 1.06 36.63
N PRO A 236 2.44 2.00 37.19
CA PRO A 236 1.84 1.84 38.51
C PRO A 236 0.92 0.61 38.55
N GLU A 237 0.66 0.05 39.74
CA GLU A 237 -0.08 -1.21 39.93
C GLU A 237 -1.43 -1.30 39.20
N ARG A 238 -2.16 -0.19 39.08
CA ARG A 238 -3.48 -0.13 38.40
C ARG A 238 -3.40 -0.20 36.88
N TRP A 239 -2.21 -0.01 36.32
CA TRP A 239 -1.96 0.04 34.89
C TRP A 239 -1.31 -1.25 34.43
N VAL A 240 -1.91 -1.86 33.41
CA VAL A 240 -1.43 -3.10 32.82
C VAL A 240 -1.22 -2.88 31.33
N LEU A 241 -0.02 -3.21 30.86
CA LEU A 241 0.27 -3.38 29.45
C LEU A 241 0.42 -4.88 29.21
N ALA A 242 -0.49 -5.46 28.44
CA ALA A 242 -0.51 -6.89 28.13
C ALA A 242 -0.66 -7.11 26.62
N GLU A 243 -0.43 -8.35 26.16
CA GLU A 243 -0.78 -8.72 24.79
C GLU A 243 -2.28 -8.48 24.54
N THR A 244 -2.60 -7.95 23.36
CA THR A 244 -3.98 -7.71 22.96
C THR A 244 -4.74 -9.04 22.83
N LEU A 245 -5.98 -9.06 23.32
CA LEU A 245 -6.90 -10.18 23.18
C LEU A 245 -7.95 -9.92 22.07
N PRO A 246 -8.64 -10.95 21.54
CA PRO A 246 -9.69 -10.75 20.53
C PRO A 246 -10.78 -9.78 20.98
N GLU A 247 -11.15 -9.79 22.27
CA GLU A 247 -12.17 -8.91 22.84
C GLU A 247 -11.74 -7.43 22.82
N ASP A 248 -10.44 -7.17 22.97
CA ASP A 248 -9.89 -5.81 22.86
C ASP A 248 -10.04 -5.28 21.43
N LEU A 249 -9.84 -6.14 20.42
CA LEU A 249 -10.02 -5.74 19.02
C LEU A 249 -11.50 -5.48 18.67
N LEU A 250 -12.44 -6.18 19.30
CA LEU A 250 -13.87 -5.89 19.20
C LEU A 250 -14.22 -4.52 19.81
N GLU A 251 -13.65 -4.19 20.96
CA GLU A 251 -13.82 -2.88 21.59
C GLU A 251 -13.19 -1.76 20.75
N LEU A 252 -11.99 -1.99 20.20
CA LEU A 252 -11.32 -1.09 19.27
C LEU A 252 -12.15 -0.85 18.01
N GLU A 253 -12.79 -1.88 17.48
CA GLU A 253 -13.71 -1.78 16.35
C GLU A 253 -14.91 -0.90 16.67
N GLY A 254 -15.55 -1.13 17.81
CA GLY A 254 -16.66 -0.29 18.29
C GLY A 254 -16.27 1.18 18.43
N PHE A 255 -15.12 1.45 19.06
CA PHE A 255 -14.56 2.80 19.16
C PHE A 255 -14.32 3.43 17.79
N TYR A 256 -13.63 2.71 16.89
CA TYR A 256 -13.27 3.25 15.58
C TYR A 256 -14.49 3.53 14.70
N GLU A 257 -15.53 2.69 14.78
CA GLU A 257 -16.79 2.90 14.06
C GLU A 257 -17.48 4.19 14.51
N CYS A 258 -17.52 4.45 15.83
CA CYS A 258 -18.07 5.71 16.36
C CYS A 258 -17.19 6.94 16.02
N LYS A 259 -15.86 6.80 16.06
CA LYS A 259 -14.93 7.92 15.90
C LYS A 259 -14.71 8.32 14.44
N SER A 260 -14.45 7.35 13.58
CA SER A 260 -14.12 7.56 12.16
C SER A 260 -15.16 6.89 11.27
N GLY A 261 -15.45 5.60 11.47
CA GLY A 261 -16.31 4.81 10.57
C GLY A 261 -15.64 4.47 9.23
N GLY A 262 -14.32 4.62 9.13
CA GLY A 262 -13.53 4.39 7.92
C GLY A 262 -13.12 2.93 7.71
N ASN A 263 -11.98 2.75 7.06
CA ASN A 263 -11.41 1.46 6.63
C ASN A 263 -10.04 1.14 7.29
N MET A 264 -9.57 1.94 8.26
CA MET A 264 -8.24 1.75 8.86
C MET A 264 -8.09 0.36 9.47
N LEU A 265 -9.05 -0.08 10.30
CA LEU A 265 -8.91 -1.37 10.97
C LEU A 265 -8.90 -2.53 9.97
N ASP A 266 -9.74 -2.47 8.93
CA ASP A 266 -9.75 -3.48 7.86
C ASP A 266 -8.42 -3.50 7.08
N ALA A 267 -7.90 -2.33 6.71
CA ALA A 267 -6.69 -2.25 5.91
C ALA A 267 -5.39 -2.54 6.68
N LEU A 268 -5.38 -2.41 8.01
CA LEU A 268 -4.20 -2.69 8.85
C LEU A 268 -4.24 -4.09 9.51
N ASP A 269 -5.21 -4.92 9.14
CA ASP A 269 -5.54 -6.23 9.74
C ASP A 269 -5.76 -6.17 11.26
N LEU A 270 -6.55 -5.20 11.72
CA LEU A 270 -6.86 -4.98 13.14
C LEU A 270 -8.26 -5.48 13.53
N LYS A 271 -8.79 -6.45 12.78
CA LYS A 271 -10.01 -7.18 13.14
C LYS A 271 -9.67 -8.36 14.04
N TRP A 272 -10.64 -8.78 14.85
CA TRP A 272 -10.47 -9.84 15.85
C TRP A 272 -10.04 -11.19 15.24
N ASP A 273 -10.45 -11.51 14.02
CA ASP A 273 -10.14 -12.75 13.29
C ASP A 273 -8.75 -12.74 12.65
N MET A 274 -8.08 -11.58 12.63
CA MET A 274 -6.71 -11.42 12.13
C MET A 274 -5.66 -11.56 13.22
N ILE A 275 -6.07 -11.69 14.48
CA ILE A 275 -5.15 -11.87 15.60
C ILE A 275 -4.34 -13.16 15.44
N GLY A 276 -3.03 -13.07 15.62
CA GLY A 276 -2.13 -14.21 15.44
C GLY A 276 -1.92 -14.67 13.99
N ASN A 277 -2.54 -14.01 13.00
CA ASN A 277 -2.25 -14.31 11.59
C ASN A 277 -0.81 -13.89 11.24
N ASN A 278 0.00 -14.88 10.89
CA ASN A 278 1.42 -14.75 10.58
C ASN A 278 1.76 -15.09 9.12
N ASP A 279 0.77 -15.34 8.26
CA ASP A 279 0.99 -15.83 6.89
C ASP A 279 1.90 -14.91 6.09
N LEU A 280 1.64 -13.60 6.10
CA LEU A 280 2.48 -12.61 5.44
C LEU A 280 3.85 -12.46 6.12
N SER A 281 3.95 -12.62 7.44
CA SER A 281 5.25 -12.59 8.13
C SER A 281 6.13 -13.76 7.68
N GLU A 282 5.55 -14.95 7.54
CA GLU A 282 6.23 -16.13 6.99
C GLU A 282 6.61 -15.94 5.52
N GLU A 283 5.76 -15.31 4.73
CA GLU A 283 6.07 -14.97 3.33
C GLU A 283 7.28 -14.03 3.22
N TYR A 284 7.32 -12.98 4.04
CA TYR A 284 8.49 -12.10 4.14
C TYR A 284 9.74 -12.90 4.52
N HIS A 285 9.65 -13.78 5.52
CA HIS A 285 10.78 -14.60 5.95
C HIS A 285 11.30 -15.52 4.83
N ARG A 286 10.41 -16.19 4.09
CA ARG A 286 10.78 -17.03 2.92
C ARG A 286 11.48 -16.23 1.83
N LEU A 287 11.13 -14.96 1.66
CA LEU A 287 11.76 -14.03 0.73
C LEU A 287 13.03 -13.36 1.29
N GLY A 288 13.42 -13.69 2.53
CA GLY A 288 14.60 -13.15 3.21
C GLY A 288 14.40 -11.77 3.82
N PHE A 289 13.16 -11.29 3.96
CA PHE A 289 12.82 -10.03 4.60
C PHE A 289 12.35 -10.24 6.05
N LYS A 290 12.45 -9.18 6.85
CA LYS A 290 11.87 -9.10 8.19
C LYS A 290 10.54 -8.36 8.13
N ARG A 291 9.49 -8.99 8.66
CA ARG A 291 8.22 -8.37 9.01
C ARG A 291 7.62 -9.11 10.20
N GLU A 292 7.24 -8.36 11.22
CA GLU A 292 6.58 -8.87 12.42
C GLU A 292 5.65 -7.79 12.96
N ARG A 293 4.54 -8.21 13.58
CA ARG A 293 3.62 -7.32 14.29
C ARG A 293 3.37 -7.86 15.68
N ARG A 294 3.35 -6.96 16.67
CA ARG A 294 2.92 -7.28 18.04
C ARG A 294 1.88 -6.28 18.49
N PHE A 295 0.88 -6.75 19.20
CA PHE A 295 -0.26 -5.96 19.63
C PHE A 295 -0.31 -5.96 21.15
N PHE A 296 -0.42 -4.77 21.73
CA PHE A 296 -0.53 -4.57 23.17
C PHE A 296 -1.73 -3.72 23.51
N SER A 297 -2.38 -4.08 24.62
CA SER A 297 -3.50 -3.35 25.18
C SER A 297 -3.06 -2.69 26.49
N LEU A 298 -3.18 -1.37 26.57
CA LEU A 298 -2.99 -0.61 27.79
C LEU A 298 -4.33 -0.46 28.51
N LYS A 299 -4.39 -1.00 29.73
CA LYS A 299 -5.59 -1.02 30.56
C LYS A 299 -5.34 -0.36 31.90
N ARG A 300 -6.36 0.33 32.43
CA ARG A 300 -6.39 0.82 33.82
C ARG A 300 -7.55 0.19 34.54
N ASP A 301 -7.28 -0.54 35.63
CA ASP A 301 -8.31 -1.24 36.42
C ASP A 301 -9.25 -2.10 35.53
N GLY A 302 -8.71 -2.68 34.44
CA GLY A 302 -9.44 -3.46 33.44
C GLY A 302 -10.03 -2.67 32.26
N ALA A 303 -10.20 -1.35 32.36
CA ALA A 303 -10.73 -0.52 31.27
C ALA A 303 -9.70 -0.29 30.16
N PHE A 304 -10.10 -0.46 28.91
CA PHE A 304 -9.19 -0.38 27.75
C PHE A 304 -8.95 1.07 27.32
N LYS A 305 -7.72 1.54 27.54
CA LYS A 305 -7.34 2.96 27.33
C LYS A 305 -6.70 3.20 25.97
N ALA A 306 -5.76 2.33 25.58
CA ALA A 306 -5.05 2.48 24.32
C ALA A 306 -4.62 1.13 23.72
N PHE A 307 -4.76 1.02 22.41
CA PHE A 307 -4.19 -0.05 21.60
C PHE A 307 -2.82 0.39 21.06
N ILE A 308 -1.84 -0.52 21.10
CA ILE A 308 -0.48 -0.28 20.63
C ILE A 308 -0.08 -1.40 19.66
N MET A 309 0.12 -1.06 18.39
CA MET A 309 0.69 -1.96 17.38
C MET A 309 2.16 -1.64 17.15
N VAL A 310 3.02 -2.64 17.34
CA VAL A 310 4.45 -2.58 17.09
C VAL A 310 4.72 -3.26 15.75
N ASN A 311 5.09 -2.49 14.73
CA ASN A 311 5.50 -3.00 13.42
C ASN A 311 7.03 -3.08 13.36
N ILE A 312 7.58 -4.27 13.14
CA ILE A 312 9.02 -4.49 13.03
C ILE A 312 9.32 -4.98 11.61
N SER A 313 10.19 -4.28 10.88
CA SER A 313 10.60 -4.69 9.54
C SER A 313 12.03 -4.28 9.18
N ASP A 314 12.51 -4.68 8.01
CA ASP A 314 13.79 -4.19 7.49
C ASP A 314 13.83 -2.65 7.45
N ILE A 315 14.90 -2.09 7.99
CA ILE A 315 15.14 -0.64 7.97
C ILE A 315 15.14 -0.15 6.52
N GLY A 316 14.35 0.88 6.23
CA GLY A 316 14.30 1.49 4.91
C GLY A 316 13.29 0.89 3.93
N LEU A 317 12.50 -0.10 4.34
CA LEU A 317 11.49 -0.76 3.51
C LEU A 317 10.55 0.26 2.83
N ASN A 318 10.09 1.29 3.55
CA ASN A 318 9.31 2.39 2.96
C ASN A 318 10.04 3.77 2.98
N MET A 319 11.34 3.83 3.29
CA MET A 319 12.18 5.05 3.45
C MET A 319 11.63 6.18 4.36
N SER A 320 10.50 5.95 5.03
CA SER A 320 9.86 6.89 5.94
C SER A 320 9.69 6.26 7.34
N ASP A 321 10.23 5.05 7.50
CA ASP A 321 10.14 4.14 8.64
C ASP A 321 8.73 3.86 9.16
N LEU A 322 7.67 4.18 8.42
CA LEU A 322 6.28 3.89 8.82
C LEU A 322 5.92 2.40 8.71
N THR A 323 6.83 1.55 8.22
CA THR A 323 6.73 0.08 8.27
C THR A 323 7.54 -0.54 9.40
N ASN A 324 8.37 0.26 10.09
CA ASN A 324 9.14 -0.14 11.26
C ASN A 324 8.89 0.91 12.37
N CYS A 325 7.68 0.90 12.92
CA CYS A 325 7.15 1.96 13.78
C CYS A 325 6.09 1.44 14.76
N ILE A 326 5.81 2.28 15.77
CA ILE A 326 4.74 2.05 16.73
C ILE A 326 3.50 2.83 16.30
N HIS A 327 2.36 2.17 16.15
CA HIS A 327 1.05 2.82 16.03
C HIS A 327 0.35 2.77 17.38
N ILE A 328 -0.19 3.90 17.81
CA ILE A 328 -0.94 4.05 19.05
C ILE A 328 -2.33 4.57 18.69
N ILE A 329 -3.36 3.85 19.12
CA ILE A 329 -4.74 4.28 19.02
C ILE A 329 -5.26 4.47 20.44
N ILE A 330 -5.58 5.71 20.81
CA ILE A 330 -6.20 6.04 22.10
C ILE A 330 -7.72 5.88 21.94
N LEU A 331 -8.29 4.96 22.72
CA LEU A 331 -9.73 4.71 22.74
C LEU A 331 -10.41 5.61 23.77
N ASP A 332 -9.81 5.66 24.96
CA ASP A 332 -10.32 6.43 26.08
C ASP A 332 -9.22 7.36 26.62
N PRO A 333 -9.28 8.66 26.27
CA PRO A 333 -8.32 9.65 26.72
C PRO A 333 -8.56 10.07 28.18
N GLU A 334 -9.73 9.79 28.75
CA GLU A 334 -10.02 10.16 30.12
C GLU A 334 -9.07 9.43 31.05
N ASP A 335 -8.46 10.19 31.95
CA ASP A 335 -7.64 9.61 33.01
C ASP A 335 -6.40 8.83 32.51
N LEU A 336 -5.95 9.13 31.28
CA LEU A 336 -4.72 8.64 30.64
C LEU A 336 -3.70 9.78 30.49
N PRO A 337 -2.75 9.94 31.43
CA PRO A 337 -1.68 10.93 31.32
C PRO A 337 -0.60 10.53 30.31
N ASP A 338 0.04 11.52 29.67
CA ASP A 338 1.21 11.29 28.81
C ASP A 338 2.32 10.47 29.49
N THR A 339 2.56 10.65 30.79
CA THR A 339 3.59 9.87 31.50
C THR A 339 3.32 8.37 31.47
N ILE A 340 2.05 7.96 31.56
CA ILE A 340 1.65 6.54 31.49
C ILE A 340 1.78 6.02 30.06
N LEU A 341 1.35 6.81 29.08
CA LEU A 341 1.50 6.44 27.67
C LEU A 341 2.98 6.31 27.31
N SER A 342 3.79 7.29 27.68
CA SER A 342 5.24 7.31 27.46
C SER A 342 5.94 6.14 28.15
N SER A 343 5.53 5.73 29.36
CA SER A 343 6.04 4.51 30.00
C SER A 343 5.67 3.24 29.23
N SER A 344 4.42 3.12 28.79
CA SER A 344 3.95 1.99 27.98
C SER A 344 4.71 1.89 26.65
N VAL A 345 4.92 3.03 25.99
CA VAL A 345 5.71 3.10 24.75
C VAL A 345 7.16 2.73 25.01
N ASN A 346 7.74 3.13 26.15
CA ASN A 346 9.09 2.72 26.52
C ASN A 346 9.22 1.20 26.64
N MET A 347 8.26 0.54 27.27
CA MET A 347 8.28 -0.92 27.45
C MET A 347 8.28 -1.65 26.11
N VAL A 348 7.42 -1.24 25.16
CA VAL A 348 7.39 -1.88 23.83
C VAL A 348 8.55 -1.46 22.92
N SER A 349 9.20 -0.33 23.24
CA SER A 349 10.35 0.18 22.49
C SER A 349 11.54 -0.80 22.48
N GLU A 350 11.62 -1.70 23.45
CA GLU A 350 12.65 -2.74 23.56
C GLU A 350 12.65 -3.69 22.35
N CYS A 351 11.55 -3.78 21.61
CA CYS A 351 11.46 -4.55 20.36
C CYS A 351 12.36 -4.01 19.23
N TYR A 352 12.83 -2.76 19.35
CA TYR A 352 13.63 -2.07 18.33
C TYR A 352 15.09 -1.99 18.72
N GLU A 353 15.99 -2.03 17.73
CA GLU A 353 17.42 -1.75 17.96
C GLU A 353 17.69 -0.25 18.07
N GLN A 354 16.85 0.59 17.45
CA GLN A 354 17.07 2.03 17.38
C GLN A 354 16.61 2.75 18.66
N ASP A 355 17.34 3.79 19.06
CA ASP A 355 16.96 4.65 20.19
C ASP A 355 15.82 5.62 19.87
N LYS A 356 15.70 6.02 18.59
CA LYS A 356 14.63 6.88 18.10
C LYS A 356 13.69 6.04 17.27
N ILE A 357 12.46 5.89 17.74
CA ILE A 357 11.47 5.03 17.12
C ILE A 357 10.37 5.92 16.55
N PRO A 358 10.05 5.79 15.25
CA PRO A 358 8.89 6.45 14.69
C PRO A 358 7.62 5.97 15.39
N THR A 359 6.76 6.91 15.78
CA THR A 359 5.52 6.64 16.48
C THR A 359 4.38 7.44 15.85
N LEU A 360 3.29 6.76 15.51
CA LEU A 360 2.07 7.33 14.96
C LEU A 360 0.98 7.27 16.02
N LEU A 361 0.50 8.42 16.46
CA LEU A 361 -0.50 8.55 17.52
C LEU A 361 -1.84 9.04 16.95
N TYR A 362 -2.90 8.27 17.19
CA TYR A 362 -4.28 8.58 16.81
C TYR A 362 -5.19 8.53 18.04
N PRO A 363 -6.18 9.44 18.16
CA PRO A 363 -6.39 10.61 17.32
C PRO A 363 -5.41 11.74 17.69
N ILE A 364 -5.19 12.68 16.77
CA ILE A 364 -4.34 13.87 17.01
C ILE A 364 -4.82 14.69 18.23
N SER A 365 -6.13 14.70 18.50
CA SER A 365 -6.67 15.48 19.63
C SER A 365 -6.01 15.10 20.95
N TYR A 366 -5.72 13.81 21.19
CA TYR A 366 -5.03 13.40 22.42
C TYR A 366 -3.63 14.02 22.53
N ALA A 367 -2.87 14.08 21.43
CA ALA A 367 -1.56 14.72 21.43
C ALA A 367 -1.66 16.23 21.75
N VAL A 368 -2.67 16.91 21.22
CA VAL A 368 -2.93 18.33 21.49
C VAL A 368 -3.33 18.55 22.94
N ASP A 369 -4.29 17.76 23.45
CA ASP A 369 -4.84 17.89 24.80
C ASP A 369 -3.77 17.61 25.87
N GLN A 370 -2.87 16.65 25.62
CA GLN A 370 -1.74 16.34 26.50
C GLN A 370 -0.49 17.19 26.24
N SER A 371 -0.55 18.15 25.30
CA SER A 371 0.60 18.98 24.90
C SER A 371 1.83 18.17 24.47
N ILE A 372 1.63 17.00 23.85
CA ILE A 372 2.68 16.15 23.33
C ILE A 372 3.22 16.77 22.03
N PRO A 373 4.52 17.14 21.96
CA PRO A 373 5.09 17.68 20.73
C PRO A 373 5.18 16.60 19.65
N TYR A 374 4.76 16.94 18.43
CA TYR A 374 4.87 16.07 17.26
C TYR A 374 5.43 16.82 16.06
N ASP A 375 6.22 16.14 15.22
CA ASP A 375 6.98 16.78 14.14
C ASP A 375 6.10 17.16 12.94
N LYS A 376 5.10 16.32 12.65
CA LYS A 376 4.19 16.48 11.50
C LYS A 376 2.94 15.62 11.68
N THR A 377 1.96 15.87 10.81
CA THR A 377 0.79 15.00 10.66
C THR A 377 0.97 14.09 9.44
N TYR A 378 0.68 12.81 9.62
CA TYR A 378 0.50 11.87 8.50
C TYR A 378 -0.96 11.43 8.42
N ASN A 379 -1.57 11.67 7.27
CA ASN A 379 -2.86 11.11 6.91
C ASN A 379 -2.64 9.70 6.39
N LEU A 380 -3.23 8.70 7.06
CA LEU A 380 -3.44 7.38 6.47
C LEU A 380 -4.67 7.47 5.58
N TRP A 381 -4.47 7.41 4.27
CA TRP A 381 -5.56 7.24 3.32
C TRP A 381 -5.75 5.76 3.01
N VAL A 382 -7.00 5.32 3.00
CA VAL A 382 -7.39 3.96 2.64
C VAL A 382 -8.52 4.00 1.63
N LEU A 383 -8.33 3.34 0.49
CA LEU A 383 -9.35 3.08 -0.52
C LEU A 383 -9.78 1.63 -0.45
N ASN A 384 -11.07 1.40 -0.33
CA ASN A 384 -11.68 0.09 -0.56
C ASN A 384 -11.84 -0.12 -2.07
N LEU A 385 -11.24 -1.18 -2.61
CA LEU A 385 -11.22 -1.40 -4.05
C LEU A 385 -12.56 -1.86 -4.64
N HIS A 386 -13.58 -2.12 -3.82
CA HIS A 386 -14.95 -2.21 -4.31
C HIS A 386 -15.47 -0.86 -4.87
N TYR A 387 -14.80 0.25 -4.53
CA TYR A 387 -15.12 1.61 -4.98
C TYR A 387 -14.15 2.12 -6.06
N LEU A 388 -13.65 1.22 -6.91
CA LEU A 388 -12.66 1.55 -7.92
C LEU A 388 -13.20 2.47 -9.04
N ASP A 389 -14.47 2.33 -9.46
CA ASP A 389 -15.03 3.20 -10.52
C ASP A 389 -15.15 4.65 -10.09
N PRO A 390 -15.70 5.00 -8.90
CA PRO A 390 -15.63 6.36 -8.37
C PRO A 390 -14.19 6.93 -8.33
N TYR A 391 -13.21 6.11 -7.92
CA TYR A 391 -11.80 6.51 -7.89
C TYR A 391 -11.28 6.88 -9.28
N PHE A 392 -11.48 6.03 -10.29
CA PHE A 392 -11.01 6.34 -11.65
C PHE A 392 -11.76 7.51 -12.27
N ARG A 393 -13.07 7.63 -12.06
CA ARG A 393 -13.84 8.81 -12.52
C ARG A 393 -13.28 10.10 -11.95
N TYR A 394 -12.91 10.13 -10.68
CA TYR A 394 -12.26 11.29 -10.08
C TYR A 394 -10.92 11.61 -10.76
N LEU A 395 -10.06 10.61 -10.96
CA LEU A 395 -8.75 10.82 -11.56
C LEU A 395 -8.83 11.23 -13.04
N GLU A 396 -9.77 10.70 -13.82
CA GLU A 396 -10.05 11.17 -15.18
C GLU A 396 -10.45 12.65 -15.19
N ASN A 397 -11.38 13.04 -14.32
CA ASN A 397 -11.80 14.44 -14.17
C ASN A 397 -10.63 15.35 -13.77
N LEU A 398 -9.76 14.87 -12.87
CA LEU A 398 -8.57 15.59 -12.43
C LEU A 398 -7.61 15.84 -13.60
N ILE A 399 -7.45 14.88 -14.52
CA ILE A 399 -6.61 15.04 -15.71
C ILE A 399 -7.29 15.91 -16.78
N HIS A 400 -8.60 15.73 -17.01
CA HIS A 400 -9.35 16.49 -18.02
C HIS A 400 -9.46 17.98 -17.67
N ARG A 401 -9.65 18.33 -16.39
CA ARG A 401 -9.55 19.73 -15.92
C ARG A 401 -8.18 20.36 -16.18
N ASN A 402 -7.15 19.56 -16.43
CA ASN A 402 -5.79 20.00 -16.71
C ASN A 402 -5.42 19.96 -18.23
N LYS A 403 -6.35 19.70 -19.18
CA LYS A 403 -6.08 19.80 -20.62
C LYS A 403 -7.31 20.06 -21.51
N GLN A 404 -7.25 21.13 -22.32
CA GLN A 404 -7.59 21.05 -23.75
C GLN A 404 -6.53 20.14 -24.44
N GLU A 405 -7.00 19.24 -25.31
CA GLU A 405 -6.21 18.42 -26.27
C GLU A 405 -5.28 17.31 -25.70
N ASP A 406 -5.80 16.07 -25.63
CA ASP A 406 -5.18 14.85 -26.20
C ASP A 406 -5.97 13.58 -25.81
N LYS A 407 -6.35 12.75 -26.79
CA LYS A 407 -7.09 11.47 -26.63
C LYS A 407 -6.27 10.30 -26.04
N VAL A 408 -5.05 10.53 -25.54
CA VAL A 408 -4.05 9.48 -25.22
C VAL A 408 -3.86 9.25 -23.70
N LEU A 409 -4.62 9.95 -22.86
CA LEU A 409 -4.51 9.89 -21.39
C LEU A 409 -5.85 9.52 -20.73
N SER A 410 -6.26 8.25 -20.79
CA SER A 410 -7.38 7.73 -20.00
C SER A 410 -6.88 6.87 -18.83
N PHE A 411 -7.60 6.88 -17.71
CA PHE A 411 -7.48 5.84 -16.68
C PHE A 411 -8.26 4.60 -17.13
N PRO A 412 -8.12 3.45 -16.44
CA PRO A 412 -9.01 2.33 -16.67
C PRO A 412 -10.47 2.78 -16.53
N ARG A 413 -11.29 2.44 -17.53
CA ARG A 413 -12.73 2.35 -17.34
C ARG A 413 -12.99 0.94 -16.88
N VAL A 414 -13.51 0.77 -15.66
CA VAL A 414 -13.91 -0.55 -15.20
C VAL A 414 -14.99 -1.05 -16.15
N GLN A 415 -14.67 -2.09 -16.92
CA GLN A 415 -15.67 -2.75 -17.73
C GLN A 415 -16.51 -3.55 -16.77
N HIS A 416 -17.70 -3.06 -16.43
CA HIS A 416 -18.76 -3.98 -16.03
C HIS A 416 -18.90 -4.95 -17.18
N GLY A 417 -18.60 -6.23 -16.92
CA GLY A 417 -19.07 -7.27 -17.80
C GLY A 417 -20.58 -7.16 -17.82
N ASN A 418 -21.13 -6.45 -18.80
CA ASN A 418 -22.53 -6.59 -19.17
C ASN A 418 -22.66 -8.01 -19.69
N VAL A 419 -22.84 -8.96 -18.76
CA VAL A 419 -23.57 -10.18 -19.05
C VAL A 419 -25.02 -9.72 -19.16
N GLU A 420 -25.35 -9.06 -20.28
CA GLU A 420 -26.72 -9.10 -20.75
C GLU A 420 -26.98 -10.56 -21.08
N ALA A 421 -27.65 -11.25 -20.14
CA ALA A 421 -28.32 -12.49 -20.46
C ALA A 421 -29.32 -12.16 -21.57
N ARG A 422 -28.99 -12.59 -22.79
CA ARG A 422 -29.96 -12.84 -23.84
C ARG A 422 -29.87 -14.31 -24.21
#